data_AF-X1IAW9-F1
#
_entry.id   AF-X1IAW9-F1
#
_cell.length_a   1.000
_cell.length_b   1.000
_cell.length_c   1.000
_cell.angle_alpha   90.00
_cell.angle_beta   90.00
_cell.angle_gamma   90.00
#
_symmetry.space_group_name_H-M   'P 1'
#
loop_
_entity.id
_entity.type
_entity.pdbx_description
1 polymer ?
#
loop_
_entity_poly.entity_id
_entity_poly.type
_entity_poly.pdbx_seq_one_letter_code
_entity_poly.pdbx_strand_id
1 'polypeptide(L)'
;SDKHGEVNMGFAGGYIKVDDPILLEELKSQKRIRAVIKDIVDDKLILLDPDVNVKKLARELQRLGFMPQLDSEQVHLTSEGRYHLSLTKEDLYYLLGALQFILTVEDELGTSVTDDRVAPLLERLKPDSESSYNLHFFAETIAKGFHKKFRSAMKKKVGEATTKYKKQVSRLITSTSPRALSKYSFSGPNPSKKKGDIKNMIDFAIDNSFELEIKYLKASDEKVEEVVEPESVDSDKLYAYCEKRDSYSVYSLDRIQQTRLL
;
A
#
# COMPACT_ATOMS: atom_id res chain seq x y z
N SER A 1 -33.87 15.16 -51.63
CA SER A 1 -34.27 16.05 -50.52
C SER A 1 -33.00 16.53 -49.87
N ASP A 2 -32.45 17.62 -50.39
CA ASP A 2 -31.15 18.16 -50.01
C ASP A 2 -31.20 18.68 -48.58
N LYS A 3 -30.47 18.01 -47.67
CA LYS A 3 -30.27 18.51 -46.31
C LYS A 3 -29.14 19.54 -46.35
N HIS A 4 -29.46 20.75 -46.80
CA HIS A 4 -28.64 21.92 -46.54
C HIS A 4 -29.09 22.54 -45.21
N GLY A 5 -28.24 22.42 -44.21
CA GLY A 5 -28.39 23.11 -42.92
C GLY A 5 -27.00 23.38 -42.39
N GLU A 6 -26.75 24.61 -41.96
CA GLU A 6 -25.50 24.96 -41.29
C GLU A 6 -25.48 24.27 -39.92
N VAL A 7 -24.50 23.37 -39.72
CA VAL A 7 -24.29 22.68 -38.46
C VAL A 7 -23.19 23.40 -37.70
N ASN A 8 -23.60 24.19 -36.70
CA ASN A 8 -22.65 24.86 -35.82
C ASN A 8 -22.21 23.91 -34.72
N MET A 9 -20.92 23.60 -34.69
CA MET A 9 -20.28 22.78 -33.66
C MET A 9 -19.35 23.67 -32.83
N GLY A 10 -19.41 23.57 -31.50
CA GLY A 10 -18.55 24.34 -30.62
C GLY A 10 -18.45 23.71 -29.24
N PHE A 11 -17.41 24.08 -28.50
CA PHE A 11 -17.12 23.56 -27.17
C PHE A 11 -17.98 24.25 -26.10
N ALA A 12 -18.42 23.53 -25.07
CA ALA A 12 -19.10 24.08 -23.90
C ALA A 12 -18.28 23.72 -22.63
N GLY A 13 -18.19 24.65 -21.68
CA GLY A 13 -17.29 24.51 -20.51
C GLY A 13 -17.87 23.68 -19.36
N GLY A 14 -19.20 23.54 -19.35
CA GLY A 14 -19.92 22.73 -18.38
C GLY A 14 -21.42 22.77 -18.65
N TYR A 15 -22.19 22.04 -17.85
CA TYR A 15 -23.65 22.07 -17.91
C TYR A 15 -24.24 22.10 -16.51
N ILE A 16 -25.44 22.69 -16.40
CA ILE A 16 -26.29 22.58 -15.21
C ILE A 16 -27.48 21.72 -15.60
N LYS A 17 -27.66 20.60 -14.93
CA LYS A 17 -28.85 19.78 -15.04
C LYS A 17 -29.74 20.04 -13.83
N VAL A 18 -31.03 20.24 -14.07
CA VAL A 18 -32.03 20.50 -13.04
C VAL A 18 -33.19 19.54 -13.28
N ASP A 19 -33.66 18.85 -12.23
CA ASP A 19 -34.76 17.90 -12.38
C ASP A 19 -36.14 18.58 -12.42
N ASP A 20 -36.24 19.77 -11.81
CA ASP A 20 -37.44 20.61 -11.76
C ASP A 20 -37.32 21.82 -12.72
N PRO A 21 -38.18 21.93 -13.74
CA PRO A 21 -38.20 23.06 -14.68
C PRO A 21 -38.41 24.44 -14.02
N ILE A 22 -39.07 24.50 -12.86
CA ILE A 22 -39.32 25.75 -12.13
C ILE A 22 -38.01 26.35 -11.63
N LEU A 23 -37.10 25.50 -11.11
CA LEU A 23 -35.78 25.91 -10.67
C LEU A 23 -34.92 26.41 -11.84
N LEU A 24 -35.12 25.87 -13.04
CA LEU A 24 -34.40 26.32 -14.23
C LEU A 24 -34.83 27.74 -14.66
N GLU A 25 -36.11 28.08 -14.55
CA GLU A 25 -36.60 29.45 -14.72
C GLU A 25 -36.07 30.41 -13.65
N GLU A 26 -35.97 29.95 -12.40
CA GLU A 26 -35.36 30.73 -11.33
C GLU A 26 -33.88 31.02 -11.61
N LEU A 27 -33.11 30.03 -12.09
CA LEU A 27 -31.71 30.20 -12.48
C LEU A 27 -31.55 31.17 -13.67
N LYS A 28 -32.46 31.12 -14.66
CA LYS A 28 -32.50 32.06 -15.80
C LYS A 28 -32.74 33.49 -15.37
N SER A 29 -33.54 33.69 -14.32
CA SER A 29 -33.89 35.03 -13.81
C SER A 29 -32.70 35.74 -13.15
N GLN A 30 -31.67 35.00 -12.73
CA GLN A 30 -30.51 35.54 -12.05
C GLN A 30 -29.49 36.13 -13.03
N LYS A 31 -29.26 37.45 -12.95
CA LYS A 31 -28.36 38.18 -13.87
C LYS A 31 -26.94 37.60 -13.96
N ARG A 32 -26.39 37.10 -12.84
CA ARG A 32 -25.03 36.54 -12.79
C ARG A 32 -24.92 35.18 -13.47
N ILE A 33 -25.96 34.37 -13.36
CA ILE A 33 -26.02 33.03 -13.96
C ILE A 33 -26.28 33.20 -15.46
N ARG A 34 -27.23 34.06 -15.83
CA ARG A 34 -27.54 34.36 -17.24
C ARG A 34 -26.32 34.81 -18.05
N ALA A 35 -25.37 35.51 -17.42
CA ALA A 35 -24.15 35.99 -18.06
C ALA A 35 -23.14 34.88 -18.43
N VAL A 36 -23.34 33.65 -17.91
CA VAL A 36 -22.47 32.49 -18.16
C VAL A 36 -23.19 31.36 -18.91
N ILE A 37 -24.45 31.60 -19.32
CA ILE A 37 -25.25 30.66 -20.10
C ILE A 37 -24.89 30.83 -21.58
N LYS A 38 -24.35 29.76 -22.16
CA LYS A 38 -24.10 29.68 -23.59
C LYS A 38 -25.38 29.35 -24.35
N ASP A 39 -26.10 28.34 -23.88
CA ASP A 39 -27.33 27.87 -24.52
C ASP A 39 -28.21 27.11 -23.50
N ILE A 40 -29.49 26.95 -23.83
CA ILE A 40 -30.45 26.18 -23.03
C ILE A 40 -30.96 25.03 -23.89
N VAL A 41 -30.72 23.82 -23.41
CA VAL A 41 -31.16 22.61 -24.07
C VAL A 41 -32.33 22.05 -23.27
N ASP A 42 -33.53 22.12 -23.85
CA ASP A 42 -34.76 21.64 -23.23
C ASP A 42 -35.13 22.39 -21.92
N ASP A 43 -36.06 21.84 -21.14
CA ASP A 43 -36.56 22.38 -19.87
C ASP A 43 -35.71 22.02 -18.64
N LYS A 44 -34.60 21.28 -18.83
CA LYS A 44 -33.81 20.69 -17.74
C LYS A 44 -32.30 20.86 -17.85
N LEU A 45 -31.77 21.37 -18.96
CA LEU A 45 -30.33 21.45 -19.20
C LEU A 45 -29.91 22.85 -19.65
N ILE A 46 -28.91 23.40 -18.97
CA ILE A 46 -28.25 24.66 -19.36
C ILE A 46 -26.81 24.34 -19.74
N LEU A 47 -26.37 24.82 -20.90
CA LEU A 47 -24.97 24.79 -21.32
C LEU A 47 -24.27 26.08 -20.89
N LEU A 48 -23.07 25.93 -20.32
CA LEU A 48 -22.25 27.03 -19.85
C LEU A 48 -21.17 27.39 -20.87
N ASP A 49 -20.73 28.66 -20.84
CA ASP A 49 -19.60 29.11 -21.65
C ASP A 49 -18.31 28.31 -21.34
N PRO A 50 -17.39 28.17 -22.32
CA PRO A 50 -16.14 27.40 -22.16
C PRO A 50 -15.28 27.82 -20.97
N ASP A 51 -15.24 29.12 -20.67
CA ASP A 51 -14.34 29.71 -19.69
C ASP A 51 -14.95 29.79 -18.27
N VAL A 52 -16.11 29.16 -18.06
CA VAL A 52 -16.84 29.27 -16.80
C VAL A 52 -16.17 28.41 -15.73
N ASN A 53 -15.77 29.05 -14.64
CA ASN A 53 -15.29 28.35 -13.46
C ASN A 53 -16.46 27.74 -12.68
N VAL A 54 -16.72 26.44 -12.91
CA VAL A 54 -17.85 25.69 -12.33
C VAL A 54 -17.81 25.70 -10.79
N LYS A 55 -16.62 25.67 -10.16
CA LYS A 55 -16.48 25.78 -8.70
C LYS A 55 -16.90 27.13 -8.15
N LYS A 56 -16.55 28.22 -8.85
CA LYS A 56 -16.97 29.58 -8.48
C LYS A 56 -18.48 29.73 -8.66
N LEU A 57 -19.02 29.23 -9.77
CA LEU A 57 -20.46 29.21 -10.03
C LEU A 57 -21.23 28.42 -8.98
N ALA A 58 -20.74 27.24 -8.58
CA ALA A 58 -21.34 26.45 -7.50
C ALA A 58 -21.38 27.19 -6.16
N ARG A 59 -20.32 27.94 -5.81
CA ARG A 59 -20.32 28.79 -4.60
C ARG A 59 -21.33 29.94 -4.70
N GLU A 60 -21.54 30.49 -5.90
CA GLU A 60 -22.55 31.52 -6.12
C GLU A 60 -23.98 30.94 -6.04
N LEU A 61 -24.20 29.75 -6.59
CA LEU A 61 -25.46 29.01 -6.47
C LEU A 61 -25.79 28.69 -5.01
N GLN A 62 -24.80 28.27 -4.21
CA GLN A 62 -24.96 28.06 -2.77
C GLN A 62 -25.39 29.32 -2.02
N ARG A 63 -24.83 30.48 -2.37
CA ARG A 63 -25.22 31.77 -1.77
C ARG A 63 -26.65 32.18 -2.10
N LEU A 64 -27.17 31.72 -3.23
CA LEU A 64 -28.55 31.94 -3.66
C LEU A 64 -29.54 30.92 -3.06
N GLY A 65 -29.07 29.96 -2.26
CA GLY A 65 -29.90 28.96 -1.59
C GLY A 65 -30.03 27.63 -2.34
N PHE A 66 -29.36 27.46 -3.48
CA PHE A 66 -29.32 26.19 -4.21
C PHE A 66 -28.27 25.24 -3.63
N MET A 67 -28.44 23.93 -3.83
CA MET A 67 -27.48 22.90 -3.40
C MET A 67 -26.84 22.21 -4.62
N PRO A 68 -25.81 22.80 -5.24
CA PRO A 68 -25.15 22.21 -6.41
C PRO A 68 -24.34 20.97 -6.02
N GLN A 69 -24.51 19.91 -6.80
CA GLN A 69 -23.66 18.72 -6.76
C GLN A 69 -22.65 18.82 -7.92
N LEU A 70 -21.37 18.78 -7.59
CA LEU A 70 -20.30 18.78 -8.58
C LEU A 70 -19.91 17.33 -8.87
N ASP A 71 -20.26 16.83 -10.04
CA ASP A 71 -19.68 15.59 -10.54
C ASP A 71 -18.17 15.81 -10.76
N SER A 72 -17.35 14.88 -10.26
CA SER A 72 -15.90 15.02 -10.19
C SER A 72 -15.27 15.30 -11.58
N GLU A 73 -14.61 16.45 -11.70
CA GLU A 73 -14.12 17.09 -12.94
C GLU A 73 -13.01 16.35 -13.72
N GLN A 74 -12.54 15.18 -13.28
CA GLN A 74 -11.25 14.63 -13.76
C GLN A 74 -11.35 13.35 -14.59
N VAL A 75 -12.48 12.65 -14.55
CA VAL A 75 -12.66 11.38 -15.27
C VAL A 75 -14.04 11.35 -15.90
N HIS A 76 -14.11 11.48 -17.22
CA HIS A 76 -15.36 11.33 -17.97
C HIS A 76 -15.40 9.99 -18.69
N LEU A 77 -16.41 9.17 -18.41
CA LEU A 77 -16.70 7.96 -19.18
C LEU A 77 -17.47 8.36 -20.44
N THR A 78 -16.87 8.13 -21.61
CA THR A 78 -17.54 8.27 -22.90
C THR A 78 -18.50 7.10 -23.13
N SER A 79 -19.52 7.30 -23.97
CA SER A 79 -20.50 6.27 -24.35
C SER A 79 -19.88 5.02 -25.01
N GLU A 80 -18.65 5.11 -25.49
CA GLU A 80 -17.86 3.99 -26.04
C GLU A 80 -17.04 3.24 -24.98
N GLY A 81 -17.20 3.55 -23.69
CA GLY A 81 -16.41 2.94 -22.62
C GLY A 81 -14.97 3.46 -22.50
N ARG A 82 -14.64 4.58 -23.16
CA ARG A 82 -13.33 5.25 -23.02
C ARG A 82 -13.36 6.29 -21.91
N TYR A 83 -12.24 6.50 -21.25
CA TYR A 83 -12.10 7.51 -20.19
C TYR A 83 -11.36 8.74 -20.72
N HIS A 84 -11.94 9.93 -20.56
CA HIS A 84 -11.25 11.20 -20.72
C HIS A 84 -10.72 11.66 -19.37
N LEU A 85 -9.42 11.92 -19.33
CA LEU A 85 -8.69 12.35 -18.14
C LEU A 85 -8.17 13.77 -18.37
N SER A 86 -8.53 14.67 -17.46
CA SER A 86 -7.99 16.03 -17.43
C SER A 86 -6.93 16.10 -16.34
N LEU A 87 -5.66 16.19 -16.74
CA LEU A 87 -4.51 16.21 -15.81
C LEU A 87 -3.92 17.61 -15.72
N THR A 88 -3.54 18.02 -14.51
CA THR A 88 -2.67 19.19 -14.35
C THR A 88 -1.25 18.86 -14.83
N LYS A 89 -0.41 19.89 -15.03
CA LYS A 89 1.00 19.69 -15.41
C LYS A 89 1.75 18.86 -14.37
N GLU A 90 1.48 19.08 -13.09
CA GLU A 90 2.11 18.34 -12.00
C GLU A 90 1.68 16.87 -11.99
N ASP A 91 0.39 16.60 -12.15
CA ASP A 91 -0.15 15.23 -12.21
C ASP A 91 0.44 14.46 -13.40
N LEU A 92 0.63 15.15 -14.54
CA LEU A 92 1.29 14.57 -15.70
C LEU A 92 2.75 14.21 -15.43
N TYR A 93 3.51 15.04 -14.68
CA TYR A 93 4.88 14.71 -14.27
C TYR A 93 4.91 13.45 -13.40
N TYR A 94 4.00 13.35 -12.43
CA TYR A 94 3.89 12.19 -11.56
C TYR A 94 3.49 10.93 -12.33
N LEU A 95 2.54 11.04 -13.26
CA LEU A 95 2.11 9.92 -14.09
C LEU A 95 3.27 9.40 -14.94
N LEU A 96 3.97 10.28 -15.64
CA LEU A 96 5.11 9.88 -16.47
C LEU A 96 6.27 9.31 -15.64
N GLY A 97 6.57 9.93 -14.49
CA GLY A 97 7.58 9.41 -13.57
C GLY A 97 7.22 8.04 -12.99
N ALA A 98 5.93 7.80 -12.70
CA ALA A 98 5.44 6.50 -12.25
C ALA A 98 5.55 5.43 -13.35
N LEU A 99 5.17 5.76 -14.59
CA LEU A 99 5.29 4.86 -15.74
C LEU A 99 6.76 4.50 -16.02
N GLN A 100 7.67 5.49 -15.99
CA GLN A 100 9.11 5.25 -16.12
C GLN A 100 9.67 4.38 -14.98
N PHE A 101 9.20 4.60 -13.75
CA PHE A 101 9.58 3.78 -12.61
C PHE A 101 9.12 2.32 -12.80
N ILE A 102 7.90 2.08 -13.28
CA ILE A 102 7.40 0.73 -13.53
C ILE A 102 8.30 0.00 -14.55
N LEU A 103 8.65 0.63 -15.66
CA LEU A 103 9.57 0.04 -16.65
C LEU A 103 10.93 -0.31 -16.01
N THR A 104 11.45 0.57 -15.16
CA THR A 104 12.72 0.33 -14.46
C THR A 104 12.62 -0.88 -13.51
N VAL A 105 11.47 -1.07 -12.85
CA VAL A 105 11.22 -2.21 -11.97
C VAL A 105 11.06 -3.50 -12.78
N GLU A 106 10.32 -3.47 -13.88
CA GLU A 106 10.16 -4.62 -14.78
C GLU A 106 11.52 -5.06 -15.34
N ASP A 107 12.38 -4.12 -15.73
CA ASP A 107 13.76 -4.37 -16.16
C ASP A 107 14.61 -5.01 -15.06
N GLU A 108 14.50 -4.52 -13.80
CA GLU A 108 15.24 -5.10 -12.67
C GLU A 108 14.74 -6.49 -12.25
N LEU A 109 13.45 -6.76 -12.40
CA LEU A 109 12.84 -8.05 -12.07
C LEU A 109 12.92 -9.04 -13.24
N GLY A 110 13.20 -8.57 -14.45
CA GLY A 110 13.19 -9.39 -15.68
C GLY A 110 11.83 -9.99 -16.00
N THR A 111 10.74 -9.41 -15.50
CA THR A 111 9.36 -9.91 -15.66
C THR A 111 8.41 -8.75 -15.91
N SER A 112 7.52 -8.91 -16.90
CA SER A 112 6.45 -7.94 -17.18
C SER A 112 5.37 -8.03 -16.11
N VAL A 113 5.11 -6.93 -15.41
CA VAL A 113 4.04 -6.80 -14.40
C VAL A 113 2.78 -6.20 -15.03
N THR A 114 2.96 -5.48 -16.14
CA THR A 114 1.91 -4.67 -16.78
C THR A 114 1.52 -5.16 -18.17
N ASP A 115 1.86 -6.40 -18.52
CA ASP A 115 1.64 -7.00 -19.84
C ASP A 115 2.16 -6.10 -20.99
N ASP A 116 3.30 -5.45 -20.77
CA ASP A 116 3.99 -4.54 -21.70
C ASP A 116 3.16 -3.31 -22.14
N ARG A 117 2.11 -2.96 -21.39
CA ARG A 117 1.22 -1.82 -21.72
C ARG A 117 1.81 -0.46 -21.38
N VAL A 118 2.81 -0.42 -20.51
CA VAL A 118 3.39 0.83 -20.00
C VAL A 118 4.20 1.55 -21.07
N ALA A 119 5.03 0.85 -21.85
CA ALA A 119 5.85 1.48 -22.88
C ALA A 119 5.01 2.18 -23.97
N PRO A 120 3.97 1.55 -24.56
CA PRO A 120 3.07 2.22 -25.50
C PRO A 120 2.31 3.39 -24.89
N LEU A 121 1.91 3.30 -23.61
CA LEU A 121 1.22 4.39 -22.93
C LEU A 121 2.15 5.58 -22.71
N LEU A 122 3.39 5.33 -22.28
CA LEU A 122 4.40 6.36 -22.07
C LEU A 122 4.71 7.08 -23.38
N GLU A 123 4.86 6.36 -24.48
CA GLU A 123 5.03 6.92 -25.84
C GLU A 123 3.87 7.86 -26.22
N ARG A 124 2.63 7.42 -26.00
CA ARG A 124 1.42 8.22 -26.32
C ARG A 124 1.22 9.45 -25.45
N LEU A 125 1.74 9.42 -24.22
CA LEU A 125 1.63 10.52 -23.27
C LEU A 125 2.80 11.50 -23.34
N LYS A 126 3.83 11.24 -24.17
CA LYS A 126 4.92 12.20 -24.40
C LYS A 126 4.38 13.44 -25.10
N PRO A 127 4.47 14.63 -24.48
CA PRO A 127 4.08 15.87 -25.14
C PRO A 127 5.11 16.29 -26.20
N ASP A 128 4.67 17.11 -27.15
CA ASP A 128 5.51 17.60 -28.25
C ASP A 128 6.75 18.35 -27.75
N SER A 129 7.90 18.06 -28.35
CA SER A 129 9.24 18.44 -27.89
C SER A 129 9.45 19.95 -27.69
N GLU A 130 8.68 20.80 -28.35
CA GLU A 130 8.82 22.26 -28.27
C GLU A 130 8.24 22.88 -26.99
N SER A 131 7.31 22.19 -26.30
CA SER A 131 6.63 22.72 -25.09
C SER A 131 7.08 22.05 -23.78
N SER A 132 8.05 21.13 -23.84
CA SER A 132 8.10 20.00 -22.91
C SER A 132 9.44 19.76 -22.21
N TYR A 133 10.45 20.60 -22.42
CA TYR A 133 11.80 20.35 -21.90
C TYR A 133 11.83 20.07 -20.39
N ASN A 134 11.01 20.78 -19.61
CA ASN A 134 10.92 20.60 -18.17
C ASN A 134 10.24 19.28 -17.76
N LEU A 135 9.31 18.79 -18.56
CA LEU A 135 8.45 17.66 -18.23
C LEU A 135 9.23 16.34 -18.15
N HIS A 136 10.17 16.13 -19.08
CA HIS A 136 11.02 14.94 -19.07
C HIS A 136 11.95 14.93 -17.84
N PHE A 137 12.58 16.07 -17.53
CA PHE A 137 13.49 16.21 -16.39
C PHE A 137 12.79 15.95 -15.04
N PHE A 138 11.59 16.51 -14.85
CA PHE A 138 10.83 16.29 -13.62
C PHE A 138 10.33 14.85 -13.49
N ALA A 139 9.81 14.27 -14.58
CA ALA A 139 9.39 12.87 -14.59
C ALA A 139 10.56 11.92 -14.24
N GLU A 140 11.73 12.14 -14.83
CA GLU A 140 12.92 11.33 -14.57
C GLU A 140 13.40 11.49 -13.11
N THR A 141 13.34 12.70 -12.57
CA THR A 141 13.68 12.98 -11.16
C THR A 141 12.74 12.25 -10.21
N ILE A 142 11.43 12.27 -10.49
CA ILE A 142 10.42 11.54 -9.72
C ILE A 142 10.67 10.03 -9.82
N ALA A 143 10.92 9.50 -11.02
CA ALA A 143 11.20 8.09 -11.26
C ALA A 143 12.44 7.62 -10.46
N LYS A 144 13.55 8.38 -10.50
CA LYS A 144 14.75 8.11 -9.70
C LYS A 144 14.45 8.12 -8.19
N GLY A 145 13.59 9.03 -7.74
CA GLY A 145 13.13 9.09 -6.35
C GLY A 145 12.38 7.84 -5.92
N PHE A 146 11.43 7.37 -6.73
CA PHE A 146 10.73 6.10 -6.50
C PHE A 146 11.67 4.91 -6.53
N HIS A 147 12.59 4.89 -7.50
CA HIS A 147 13.55 3.81 -7.65
C HIS A 147 14.45 3.63 -6.43
N LYS A 148 14.97 4.74 -5.89
CA LYS A 148 15.79 4.72 -4.67
C LYS A 148 15.03 4.14 -3.48
N LYS A 149 13.75 4.51 -3.31
CA LYS A 149 12.88 3.99 -2.25
C LYS A 149 12.61 2.50 -2.44
N PHE A 150 12.31 2.08 -3.66
CA PHE A 150 12.10 0.68 -4.01
C PHE A 150 13.32 -0.19 -3.69
N ARG A 151 14.52 0.18 -4.17
CA ARG A 151 15.75 -0.55 -3.86
C ARG A 151 16.04 -0.64 -2.36
N SER A 152 15.78 0.44 -1.61
CA SER A 152 15.96 0.43 -0.16
C SER A 152 15.01 -0.56 0.53
N ALA A 153 13.73 -0.57 0.13
CA ALA A 153 12.74 -1.51 0.64
C ALA A 153 13.07 -2.97 0.27
N MET A 154 13.47 -3.21 -0.98
CA MET A 154 13.90 -4.53 -1.47
C MET A 154 15.11 -5.05 -0.70
N LYS A 155 16.15 -4.20 -0.51
CA LYS A 155 17.33 -4.58 0.28
C LYS A 155 16.96 -4.98 1.71
N LYS A 156 16.04 -4.25 2.34
CA LYS A 156 15.54 -4.58 3.68
C LYS A 156 14.83 -5.94 3.69
N LYS A 157 13.91 -6.17 2.76
CA LYS A 157 13.17 -7.44 2.63
C LYS A 157 14.06 -8.64 2.34
N VAL A 158 15.02 -8.49 1.44
CA VAL A 158 16.02 -9.52 1.15
C VAL A 158 16.89 -9.80 2.38
N GLY A 159 17.29 -8.77 3.13
CA GLY A 159 18.03 -8.93 4.38
C GLY A 159 17.25 -9.70 5.45
N GLU A 160 15.97 -9.37 5.65
CA GLU A 160 15.07 -10.10 6.55
C GLU A 160 14.92 -11.58 6.14
N ALA A 161 14.65 -11.83 4.86
CA ALA A 161 14.53 -13.18 4.31
C ALA A 161 15.84 -13.98 4.44
N THR A 162 16.97 -13.37 4.10
CA THR A 162 18.30 -14.01 4.21
C THR A 162 18.61 -14.39 5.64
N THR A 163 18.26 -13.53 6.60
CA THR A 163 18.46 -13.83 8.03
C THR A 163 17.59 -15.00 8.47
N LYS A 164 16.32 -15.03 8.03
CA LYS A 164 15.40 -16.14 8.30
C LYS A 164 15.90 -17.46 7.70
N TYR A 165 16.31 -17.46 6.43
CA TYR A 165 16.82 -18.66 5.77
C TYR A 165 18.14 -19.13 6.35
N LYS A 166 19.05 -18.22 6.72
CA LYS A 166 20.27 -18.58 7.44
C LYS A 166 19.95 -19.29 8.77
N LYS A 167 19.00 -18.76 9.55
CA LYS A 167 18.53 -19.43 10.77
C LYS A 167 17.98 -20.84 10.47
N GLN A 168 17.16 -20.99 9.43
CA GLN A 168 16.59 -22.29 9.03
C GLN A 168 17.64 -23.29 8.55
N VAL A 169 18.61 -22.86 7.74
CA VAL A 169 19.71 -23.72 7.26
C VAL A 169 20.61 -24.12 8.43
N SER A 170 20.95 -23.20 9.33
CA SER A 170 21.70 -23.53 10.54
C SER A 170 20.99 -24.59 11.38
N ARG A 171 19.66 -24.48 11.55
CA ARG A 171 18.83 -25.49 12.24
C ARG A 171 18.82 -26.85 11.54
N LEU A 172 18.80 -26.87 10.21
CA LEU A 172 18.87 -28.11 9.44
C LEU A 172 20.24 -28.77 9.57
N ILE A 173 21.33 -28.00 9.51
CA ILE A 173 22.69 -28.53 9.68
C ILE A 173 22.88 -29.12 11.08
N THR A 174 22.34 -28.47 12.11
CA THR A 174 22.37 -29.02 13.48
C THR A 174 21.46 -30.25 13.65
N SER A 175 20.32 -30.33 12.94
CA SER A 175 19.41 -31.48 13.04
C SER A 175 19.80 -32.69 12.17
N THR A 176 20.61 -32.50 11.12
CA THR A 176 21.04 -33.59 10.21
C THR A 176 22.36 -34.24 10.64
N SER A 177 23.02 -33.74 11.68
CA SER A 177 24.14 -34.45 12.29
C SER A 177 23.59 -35.67 13.03
N PRO A 178 24.00 -36.91 12.70
CA PRO A 178 23.66 -38.06 13.54
C PRO A 178 24.15 -37.77 14.96
N ARG A 179 23.44 -38.28 15.98
CA ARG A 179 23.76 -38.21 17.42
C ARG A 179 25.19 -38.69 17.70
N ALA A 180 26.19 -37.91 17.32
CA ALA A 180 27.54 -37.99 17.78
C ALA A 180 27.54 -37.17 19.06
N LEU A 181 27.90 -37.84 20.16
CA LEU A 181 28.09 -37.26 21.50
C LEU A 181 28.50 -35.80 21.40
N SER A 182 27.57 -34.90 21.74
CA SER A 182 27.79 -33.47 21.62
C SER A 182 29.01 -33.11 22.45
N LYS A 183 29.91 -32.29 21.89
CA LYS A 183 30.95 -31.58 22.66
C LYS A 183 30.38 -30.73 23.81
N TYR A 184 29.06 -30.55 23.84
CA TYR A 184 28.30 -29.76 24.77
C TYR A 184 27.50 -30.68 25.70
N SER A 185 28.07 -30.99 26.85
CA SER A 185 27.34 -31.62 27.96
C SER A 185 26.93 -30.52 28.94
N PHE A 186 25.63 -30.33 29.14
CA PHE A 186 25.15 -29.47 30.22
C PHE A 186 25.62 -30.05 31.56
N SER A 187 26.39 -29.29 32.35
CA SER A 187 26.94 -29.77 33.63
C SER A 187 25.93 -29.70 34.78
N GLY A 188 24.78 -29.06 34.57
CA GLY A 188 23.72 -28.91 35.56
C GLY A 188 22.75 -30.08 35.61
N PRO A 189 21.84 -30.09 36.60
CA PRO A 189 20.82 -31.13 36.72
C PRO A 189 19.85 -31.08 35.54
N ASN A 190 19.66 -32.21 34.85
CA ASN A 190 18.63 -32.37 33.82
C ASN A 190 17.68 -33.51 34.23
N PRO A 191 16.43 -33.25 34.68
CA PRO A 191 15.70 -31.96 34.68
C PRO A 191 16.06 -31.00 35.83
N SER A 192 16.06 -29.69 35.54
CA SER A 192 16.24 -28.60 36.52
C SER A 192 14.93 -28.23 37.20
N LYS A 193 14.94 -28.10 38.53
CA LYS A 193 13.77 -27.65 39.34
C LYS A 193 14.04 -26.38 40.15
N LYS A 194 15.31 -26.03 40.38
CA LYS A 194 15.68 -24.82 41.13
C LYS A 194 15.76 -23.64 40.19
N LYS A 195 15.29 -22.45 40.61
CA LYS A 195 15.27 -21.23 39.79
C LYS A 195 16.63 -20.90 39.16
N GLY A 196 17.73 -21.06 39.91
CA GLY A 196 19.09 -20.86 39.39
C GLY A 196 19.49 -21.86 38.31
N ASP A 197 19.19 -23.14 38.51
CA ASP A 197 19.52 -24.21 37.55
C ASP A 197 18.63 -24.16 36.30
N ILE A 198 17.39 -23.67 36.43
CA ILE A 198 16.48 -23.40 35.31
C ILE A 198 17.05 -22.30 34.43
N LYS A 199 17.49 -21.18 35.03
CA LYS A 199 18.10 -20.08 34.27
C LYS A 199 19.36 -20.54 33.53
N ASN A 200 20.27 -21.24 34.22
CA ASN A 200 21.48 -21.78 33.60
C ASN A 200 21.17 -22.76 32.45
N MET A 201 20.11 -23.57 32.59
CA MET A 201 19.67 -24.49 31.54
C MET A 201 19.08 -23.74 30.34
N ILE A 202 18.33 -22.67 30.58
CA ILE A 202 17.78 -21.82 29.53
C ILE A 202 18.89 -21.07 28.80
N ASP A 203 19.83 -20.47 29.53
CA ASP A 203 20.99 -19.77 28.95
C ASP A 203 21.81 -20.75 28.10
N PHE A 204 22.08 -21.95 28.63
CA PHE A 204 22.76 -23.01 27.86
C PHE A 204 21.99 -23.43 26.61
N ALA A 205 20.66 -23.53 26.69
CA ALA A 205 19.82 -23.89 25.56
C ALA A 205 19.77 -22.77 24.50
N ILE A 206 19.80 -21.50 24.90
CA ILE A 206 19.90 -20.36 23.98
C ILE A 206 21.27 -20.39 23.27
N ASP A 207 22.35 -20.50 24.05
CA ASP A 207 23.72 -20.47 23.53
C ASP A 207 24.01 -21.59 22.54
N ASN A 208 23.39 -22.76 22.76
CA ASN A 208 23.60 -23.95 21.94
C ASN A 208 22.40 -24.29 21.03
N SER A 209 21.38 -23.44 21.00
CA SER A 209 20.14 -23.62 20.23
C SER A 209 19.46 -24.99 20.46
N PHE A 210 19.36 -25.41 21.72
CA PHE A 210 18.64 -26.62 22.13
C PHE A 210 17.18 -26.33 22.46
N GLU A 211 16.33 -27.33 22.23
CA GLU A 211 14.93 -27.30 22.64
C GLU A 211 14.78 -27.66 24.12
N LEU A 212 13.82 -27.04 24.77
CA LEU A 212 13.50 -27.27 26.17
C LEU A 212 12.07 -27.75 26.32
N GLU A 213 11.86 -28.72 27.18
CA GLU A 213 10.54 -29.01 27.72
C GLU A 213 10.38 -28.28 29.06
N ILE A 214 9.35 -27.45 29.16
CA ILE A 214 9.03 -26.67 30.34
C ILE A 214 7.72 -27.14 30.97
N LYS A 215 7.70 -27.25 32.30
CA LYS A 215 6.48 -27.36 33.10
C LYS A 215 6.09 -25.97 33.58
N TYR A 216 5.11 -25.36 32.93
CA TYR A 216 4.71 -23.97 33.16
C TYR A 216 3.36 -23.88 33.90
N LEU A 217 3.28 -22.96 34.86
CA LEU A 217 2.02 -22.61 35.52
C LEU A 217 1.40 -21.39 34.83
N LYS A 218 0.28 -21.60 34.12
CA LYS A 218 -0.45 -20.49 33.46
C LYS A 218 -1.06 -19.53 34.49
N ALA A 219 -1.50 -18.37 34.02
CA ALA A 219 -2.24 -17.40 34.85
C ALA A 219 -3.55 -17.96 35.44
N SER A 220 -4.10 -19.01 34.84
CA SER A 220 -5.28 -19.75 35.29
C SER A 220 -4.98 -20.85 36.32
N ASP A 221 -3.75 -20.91 36.87
CA ASP A 221 -3.23 -21.99 37.72
C ASP A 221 -3.24 -23.40 37.08
N GLU A 222 -3.44 -23.47 35.77
CA GLU A 222 -3.31 -24.69 35.00
C GLU A 222 -1.83 -25.00 34.74
N LYS A 223 -1.40 -26.23 35.09
CA LYS A 223 -0.06 -26.73 34.78
C LYS A 223 -0.03 -27.30 33.38
N VAL A 224 0.88 -26.78 32.54
CA VAL A 224 1.07 -27.26 31.18
C VAL A 224 2.50 -27.67 30.91
N GLU A 225 2.64 -28.69 30.06
CA GLU A 225 3.92 -29.18 29.56
C GLU A 225 4.07 -28.76 28.10
N GLU A 226 5.05 -27.91 27.84
CA GLU A 226 5.28 -27.31 26.53
C GLU A 226 6.73 -27.52 26.10
N VAL A 227 6.90 -27.88 24.83
CA VAL A 227 8.21 -27.90 24.17
C VAL A 227 8.40 -26.52 23.55
N VAL A 228 9.49 -25.87 23.90
CA VAL A 228 9.79 -24.49 23.53
C VAL A 228 11.24 -24.38 23.04
N GLU A 229 11.42 -23.58 22.00
CA GLU A 229 12.74 -23.18 21.49
C GLU A 229 13.06 -21.79 22.06
N PRO A 230 13.94 -21.68 23.07
CA PRO A 230 14.26 -20.42 23.71
C PRO A 230 15.09 -19.52 22.77
N GLU A 231 14.69 -18.26 22.58
CA GLU A 231 15.40 -17.31 21.71
C GLU A 231 16.16 -16.26 22.53
N SER A 232 15.56 -15.75 23.60
CA SER A 232 16.21 -14.79 24.49
C SER A 232 15.60 -14.81 25.89
N VAL A 233 16.41 -14.40 26.86
CA VAL A 233 15.95 -14.08 28.22
C VAL A 233 16.22 -12.61 28.48
N ASP A 234 15.17 -11.90 28.88
CA ASP A 234 15.30 -10.53 29.40
C ASP A 234 14.71 -10.49 30.81
N SER A 235 15.55 -10.11 31.77
CA SER A 235 15.20 -10.00 33.19
C SER A 235 14.64 -11.32 33.75
N ASP A 236 13.31 -11.44 33.87
CA ASP A 236 12.59 -12.64 34.35
C ASP A 236 11.61 -13.21 33.30
N LYS A 237 11.80 -12.87 32.02
CA LYS A 237 10.97 -13.34 30.91
C LYS A 237 11.80 -14.10 29.90
N LEU A 238 11.34 -15.31 29.58
CA LEU A 238 11.82 -16.12 28.48
C LEU A 238 10.94 -15.87 27.25
N TYR A 239 11.57 -15.44 26.15
CA TYR A 239 10.96 -15.39 24.83
C TYR A 239 11.29 -16.69 24.11
N ALA A 240 10.27 -17.47 23.80
CA ALA A 240 10.47 -18.77 23.17
C ALA A 240 9.37 -19.07 22.15
N TYR A 241 9.74 -19.77 21.09
CA TYR A 241 8.79 -20.30 20.13
C TYR A 241 8.21 -21.62 20.66
N CYS A 242 6.89 -21.74 20.70
CA CYS A 242 6.21 -22.95 21.16
C CYS A 242 5.77 -23.78 19.95
N GLU A 243 6.29 -25.00 19.82
CA GLU A 243 5.97 -25.89 18.70
C GLU A 243 4.48 -26.29 18.68
N LYS A 244 3.92 -26.65 19.84
CA LYS A 244 2.51 -27.07 19.97
C LYS A 244 1.51 -26.01 19.54
N ARG A 245 1.87 -24.73 19.64
CA ARG A 245 0.99 -23.58 19.33
C ARG A 245 1.39 -22.85 18.06
N ASP A 246 2.44 -23.31 17.37
CA ASP A 246 3.05 -22.65 16.21
C ASP A 246 3.16 -21.12 16.36
N SER A 247 3.59 -20.67 17.54
CA SER A 247 3.62 -19.23 17.86
C SER A 247 4.67 -18.87 18.90
N TYR A 248 5.16 -17.64 18.81
CA TYR A 248 6.05 -17.04 19.79
C TYR A 248 5.28 -16.65 21.04
N SER A 249 5.74 -17.16 22.19
CA SER A 249 5.12 -16.94 23.49
C SER A 249 6.14 -16.42 24.49
N VAL A 250 5.65 -15.70 25.49
CA VAL A 250 6.45 -15.15 26.57
C VAL A 250 6.14 -15.89 27.85
N TYR A 251 7.17 -16.46 28.47
CA TYR A 251 7.07 -17.23 29.70
C TYR A 251 7.76 -16.47 30.84
N SER A 252 7.08 -16.32 31.97
CA SER A 252 7.72 -15.80 33.19
C SER A 252 8.53 -16.90 33.86
N LEU A 253 9.80 -16.65 34.14
CA LEU A 253 10.70 -17.63 34.77
C LEU A 253 10.19 -18.09 36.14
N ASP A 254 9.53 -17.21 36.90
CA ASP A 254 8.94 -17.54 38.21
C ASP A 254 7.83 -18.59 38.14
N ARG A 255 7.21 -18.74 36.97
CA ARG A 255 6.12 -19.69 36.73
C ARG A 255 6.58 -20.99 36.08
N ILE A 256 7.88 -21.11 35.79
CA ILE A 256 8.47 -22.35 35.29
C ILE A 256 8.84 -23.22 36.51
N GLN A 257 8.13 -24.34 36.67
CA GLN A 257 8.33 -25.26 37.80
C GLN A 257 9.48 -26.24 37.55
N GLN A 258 9.72 -26.59 36.29
CA GLN A 258 10.75 -27.54 35.90
C GLN A 258 11.11 -27.33 34.43
N THR A 259 12.39 -27.49 34.09
CA THR A 259 12.89 -27.52 32.71
C THR A 259 13.67 -28.80 32.45
N ARG A 260 13.55 -29.35 31.25
CA ARG A 260 14.32 -30.50 30.77
C ARG A 260 14.90 -30.15 29.40
N LEU A 261 16.20 -30.39 29.24
CA LEU A 261 16.89 -30.25 27.95
C LEU A 261 16.62 -31.50 27.10
N LEU A 262 16.20 -31.31 25.85
CA LEU A 262 15.89 -32.38 24.88
C LEU A 262 17.11 -32.73 24.00
#